data_AF-X6LZ02-F1
#
_entry.id   AF-X6LZ02-F1
#
_cell.length_a   1.000
_cell.length_b   1.000
_cell.length_c   1.000
_cell.angle_alpha   90.00
_cell.angle_beta   90.00
_cell.angle_gamma   90.00
#
_symmetry.space_group_name_H-M   'P 1'
#
loop_
_entity.id
_entity.type
_entity.pdbx_description
1 polymer ?
#
loop_
_entity_poly.entity_id
_entity_poly.type
_entity_poly.pdbx_seq_one_letter_code
_entity_poly.pdbx_strand_id
1 'polypeptide(L)'
;MQGNSVTGKNQKHAKEIKILARLFSEVINKEELQRQIELHNGNIELVIKDIVRQLAGNEEYSESEAKADDLKNMEQVRICSSFITIMSVLLVQISESNKAKHLEKGKEKTEIEETKPGISLQGYCTNENCLVSKGKLLVWVNLGFDSIIFVSGKTLLNCPDCKRSTITSIVKAMFYNSEHSICASGDSIPVKDNNYQCPYSITSGLFYELKAKIRQHAKSIEDLRERSEYAMNSIEIKNFVTELQKYEITVVKPPSLKGNERLLEKIQADYGGDFNQADNPTKLQTAVAVMKKAE
;
A
#
# COMPACT_ATOMS: atom_id res chain seq x y z
N MET A 1 57.29 -2.88 -16.70
CA MET A 1 56.03 -2.34 -17.24
C MET A 1 54.91 -3.24 -16.76
N GLN A 2 54.00 -2.67 -15.97
CA GLN A 2 53.02 -3.38 -15.14
C GLN A 2 51.87 -3.96 -15.98
N GLY A 3 51.76 -5.28 -15.97
CA GLY A 3 50.49 -5.98 -16.12
C GLY A 3 50.05 -6.42 -14.73
N ASN A 4 48.85 -5.97 -14.30
CA ASN A 4 47.95 -6.57 -13.29
C ASN A 4 47.14 -5.48 -12.58
N SER A 5 45.84 -5.36 -12.86
CA SER A 5 44.86 -4.74 -11.94
C SER A 5 43.38 -4.86 -12.36
N VAL A 6 43.02 -5.32 -13.57
CA VAL A 6 41.62 -5.20 -14.04
C VAL A 6 40.71 -6.36 -13.56
N THR A 7 41.25 -7.54 -13.31
CA THR A 7 40.45 -8.75 -13.00
C THR A 7 40.13 -8.95 -11.51
N GLY A 8 40.90 -8.36 -10.59
CA GLY A 8 40.73 -8.57 -9.14
C GLY A 8 39.62 -7.73 -8.48
N LYS A 9 39.30 -6.54 -9.03
CA LYS A 9 38.28 -5.65 -8.44
C LYS A 9 36.84 -6.07 -8.79
N ASN A 10 36.62 -6.63 -9.98
CA ASN A 10 35.30 -7.09 -10.44
C ASN A 10 34.77 -8.31 -9.65
N GLN A 11 35.64 -9.04 -8.94
CA GLN A 11 35.22 -10.16 -8.11
C GLN A 11 34.62 -9.71 -6.76
N LYS A 12 34.99 -8.52 -6.27
CA LYS A 12 34.58 -7.99 -4.96
C LYS A 12 33.10 -7.57 -4.93
N HIS A 13 32.54 -7.15 -6.07
CA HIS A 13 31.17 -6.67 -6.19
C HIS A 13 30.30 -7.51 -7.14
N ALA A 14 30.72 -8.74 -7.45
CA ALA A 14 30.04 -9.59 -8.42
C ALA A 14 28.59 -9.91 -8.03
N LYS A 15 28.28 -9.95 -6.73
CA LYS A 15 26.92 -10.17 -6.22
C LYS A 15 26.06 -8.92 -6.41
N GLU A 16 26.60 -7.75 -6.07
CA GLU A 16 25.95 -6.45 -6.18
C GLU A 16 25.69 -6.09 -7.65
N ILE A 17 26.66 -6.31 -8.54
CA ILE A 17 26.51 -6.14 -10.00
C ILE A 17 25.37 -7.02 -10.51
N LYS A 18 25.34 -8.30 -10.13
CA LYS A 18 24.30 -9.24 -10.58
C LYS A 18 22.91 -8.83 -10.10
N ILE A 19 22.80 -8.29 -8.89
CA ILE A 19 21.54 -7.85 -8.30
C ILE A 19 21.06 -6.55 -8.97
N LEU A 20 21.94 -5.54 -9.06
CA LEU A 20 21.62 -4.26 -9.68
C LEU A 20 21.27 -4.42 -11.17
N ALA A 21 21.99 -5.27 -11.90
CA ALA A 21 21.67 -5.57 -13.30
C ALA A 21 20.30 -6.23 -13.46
N ARG A 22 19.79 -6.92 -12.43
CA ARG A 22 18.45 -7.51 -12.42
C ARG A 22 17.38 -6.52 -12.00
N LEU A 23 17.65 -5.67 -11.02
CA LEU A 23 16.70 -4.68 -10.50
C LEU A 23 16.47 -3.53 -11.50
N PHE A 24 17.50 -3.15 -12.23
CA PHE A 24 17.49 -2.01 -13.16
C PHE A 24 17.67 -2.46 -14.62
N SER A 25 17.31 -3.70 -14.97
CA SER A 25 17.52 -4.25 -16.32
C SER A 25 16.83 -3.49 -17.43
N GLU A 26 15.74 -2.80 -17.11
CA GLU A 26 14.98 -1.96 -18.07
C GLU A 26 15.55 -0.54 -18.22
N VAL A 27 16.53 -0.18 -17.37
CA VAL A 27 16.99 1.20 -17.17
C VAL A 27 18.46 1.35 -17.51
N ILE A 28 19.29 0.39 -17.11
CA ILE A 28 20.74 0.41 -17.30
C ILE A 28 21.20 -0.99 -17.72
N ASN A 29 22.00 -1.05 -18.78
CA ASN A 29 22.60 -2.31 -19.22
C ASN A 29 23.79 -2.68 -18.33
N LYS A 30 24.23 -3.93 -18.42
CA LYS A 30 25.25 -4.50 -17.54
C LYS A 30 26.61 -3.82 -17.72
N GLU A 31 26.95 -3.45 -18.94
CA GLU A 31 28.21 -2.81 -19.29
C GLU A 31 28.30 -1.39 -18.68
N GLU A 32 27.21 -0.63 -18.77
CA GLU A 32 27.11 0.72 -18.21
C GLU A 32 27.08 0.70 -16.66
N LEU A 33 26.37 -0.28 -16.09
CA LEU A 33 26.37 -0.51 -14.64
C LEU A 33 27.78 -0.83 -14.11
N GLN A 34 28.54 -1.65 -14.84
CA GLN A 34 29.93 -1.97 -14.47
C GLN A 34 30.82 -0.71 -14.51
N ARG A 35 30.66 0.14 -15.54
CA ARG A 35 31.39 1.42 -15.62
C ARG A 35 31.07 2.35 -14.46
N GLN A 36 29.80 2.47 -14.07
CA GLN A 36 29.43 3.32 -12.94
C GLN A 36 30.01 2.81 -11.61
N ILE A 37 30.05 1.49 -11.42
CA ILE A 37 30.67 0.88 -10.24
C ILE A 37 32.18 1.13 -10.22
N GLU A 38 32.83 1.05 -11.37
CA GLU A 38 34.25 1.40 -11.49
C GLU A 38 34.51 2.90 -11.23
N LEU A 39 33.67 3.78 -11.78
CA LEU A 39 33.73 5.23 -11.58
C LEU A 39 33.62 5.62 -10.10
N HIS A 40 32.70 4.98 -9.38
CA HIS A 40 32.46 5.22 -7.96
C HIS A 40 33.32 4.34 -7.04
N ASN A 41 34.39 3.73 -7.56
CA ASN A 41 35.32 2.89 -6.80
C ASN A 41 34.65 1.77 -5.98
N GLY A 42 33.55 1.20 -6.49
CA GLY A 42 32.77 0.17 -5.80
C GLY A 42 31.78 0.70 -4.76
N ASN A 43 31.59 2.02 -4.66
CA ASN A 43 30.58 2.61 -3.79
C ASN A 43 29.18 2.47 -4.40
N ILE A 44 28.51 1.37 -4.04
CA ILE A 44 27.19 0.99 -4.55
C ILE A 44 26.12 2.05 -4.28
N GLU A 45 26.22 2.80 -3.18
CA GLU A 45 25.25 3.86 -2.85
C GLU A 45 25.28 4.99 -3.88
N LEU A 46 26.48 5.43 -4.29
CA LEU A 46 26.64 6.48 -5.30
C LEU A 46 26.17 6.02 -6.68
N VAL A 47 26.42 4.76 -7.03
CA VAL A 47 25.95 4.15 -8.27
C VAL A 47 24.42 4.15 -8.35
N ILE A 48 23.75 3.77 -7.26
CA ILE A 48 22.27 3.78 -7.21
C ILE A 48 21.74 5.21 -7.30
N LYS A 49 22.37 6.17 -6.61
CA LYS A 49 21.99 7.59 -6.70
C LYS A 49 22.06 8.12 -8.12
N ASP A 50 23.10 7.75 -8.87
CA ASP A 50 23.23 8.17 -10.27
C ASP A 50 22.23 7.48 -11.20
N ILE A 51 21.95 6.17 -11.01
CA ILE A 51 20.91 5.47 -11.77
C ILE A 51 19.53 6.08 -11.53
N VAL A 52 19.20 6.39 -10.27
CA VAL A 52 17.94 7.05 -9.90
C VAL A 52 17.86 8.46 -10.48
N ARG A 53 18.98 9.19 -10.53
CA ARG A 53 19.04 10.51 -11.17
C ARG A 53 18.81 10.44 -12.68
N GLN A 54 19.37 9.43 -13.35
CA GLN A 54 19.14 9.20 -14.78
C GLN A 54 17.68 8.84 -15.08
N LEU A 55 17.04 8.07 -14.20
CA LEU A 55 15.62 7.73 -14.28
C LEU A 55 14.68 8.94 -14.15
N ALA A 56 15.07 9.92 -13.34
CA ALA A 56 14.33 11.15 -13.14
C ALA A 56 14.51 12.17 -14.28
N GLY A 57 15.10 11.76 -15.41
CA GLY A 57 15.75 12.64 -16.40
C GLY A 57 15.10 13.99 -16.71
N ASN A 58 15.98 14.99 -16.85
CA ASN A 58 15.84 16.20 -17.68
C ASN A 58 15.05 17.40 -17.14
N GLU A 59 15.34 17.90 -15.94
CA GLU A 59 15.32 19.35 -15.71
C GLU A 59 16.61 19.76 -14.98
N GLU A 60 17.47 20.45 -15.73
CA GLU A 60 18.66 21.14 -15.25
C GLU A 60 18.18 22.35 -14.43
N TYR A 61 18.18 22.26 -13.09
CA TYR A 61 17.95 23.43 -12.23
C TYR A 61 19.28 24.01 -11.77
N SER A 62 19.72 25.06 -12.47
CA SER A 62 20.50 26.13 -11.87
C SER A 62 19.70 26.83 -10.78
N GLU A 63 20.31 27.08 -9.63
CA GLU A 63 19.76 27.85 -8.53
C GLU A 63 19.37 29.27 -8.97
N SER A 64 18.09 29.52 -9.26
CA SER A 64 17.46 30.81 -8.97
C SER A 64 15.94 30.79 -9.14
N GLU A 65 15.28 31.23 -8.07
CA GLU A 65 13.97 31.89 -7.99
C GLU A 65 12.69 31.04 -7.94
N ALA A 66 12.15 31.01 -6.72
CA ALA A 66 10.89 30.42 -6.30
C ALA A 66 9.66 31.05 -6.98
N LYS A 67 8.68 30.19 -7.31
CA LYS A 67 7.24 30.48 -7.23
C LYS A 67 6.39 29.20 -7.34
N ALA A 68 5.61 28.94 -6.28
CA ALA A 68 4.29 28.27 -6.26
C ALA A 68 4.13 26.81 -6.76
N ASP A 69 5.19 26.00 -6.87
CA ASP A 69 5.09 24.54 -7.12
C ASP A 69 5.56 23.66 -5.93
N ASP A 70 5.77 24.27 -4.77
CA ASP A 70 6.51 23.65 -3.66
C ASP A 70 5.81 22.50 -2.92
N LEU A 71 4.49 22.29 -3.06
CA LEU A 71 3.82 21.24 -2.29
C LEU A 71 4.02 19.84 -2.91
N LYS A 72 3.97 19.73 -4.24
CA LYS A 72 4.25 18.47 -4.95
C LYS A 72 5.73 18.14 -4.94
N ASN A 73 6.59 19.15 -5.02
CA ASN A 73 8.03 18.97 -5.04
C ASN A 73 8.60 18.63 -3.66
N MET A 74 8.11 19.23 -2.56
CA MET A 74 8.47 18.77 -1.20
C MET A 74 7.99 17.34 -0.92
N GLU A 75 6.81 16.96 -1.41
CA GLU A 75 6.25 15.62 -1.23
C GLU A 75 7.01 14.58 -2.07
N GLN A 76 7.36 14.89 -3.33
CA GLN A 76 8.24 14.05 -4.15
C GLN A 76 9.66 13.96 -3.58
N VAL A 77 10.26 15.05 -3.10
CA VAL A 77 11.59 15.04 -2.47
C VAL A 77 11.58 14.24 -1.16
N ARG A 78 10.51 14.34 -0.35
CA ARG A 78 10.31 13.48 0.83
C ARG A 78 10.15 12.01 0.45
N ILE A 79 9.34 11.72 -0.56
CA ILE A 79 9.11 10.36 -1.06
C ILE A 79 10.44 9.78 -1.58
N CYS A 80 11.19 10.49 -2.42
CA CYS A 80 12.49 10.07 -2.93
C CYS A 80 13.52 9.85 -1.81
N SER A 81 13.60 10.75 -0.82
CA SER A 81 14.51 10.59 0.34
C SER A 81 14.15 9.36 1.19
N SER A 82 12.86 9.13 1.41
CA SER A 82 12.34 7.97 2.14
C SER A 82 12.57 6.68 1.35
N PHE A 83 12.34 6.70 0.03
CA PHE A 83 12.60 5.57 -0.88
C PHE A 83 14.08 5.22 -0.94
N ILE A 84 14.98 6.22 -1.01
CA ILE A 84 16.43 6.02 -1.02
C ILE A 84 16.92 5.42 0.31
N THR A 85 16.41 5.92 1.44
CA THR A 85 16.76 5.40 2.78
C THR A 85 16.21 3.99 2.99
N ILE A 86 14.99 3.71 2.54
CA ILE A 86 14.40 2.38 2.60
C ILE A 86 15.15 1.43 1.67
N MET A 87 15.54 1.88 0.46
CA MET A 87 16.25 1.05 -0.51
C MET A 87 17.69 0.73 -0.10
N SER A 88 18.39 1.65 0.54
CA SER A 88 19.72 1.41 1.10
C SER A 88 19.68 0.43 2.28
N VAL A 89 18.67 0.52 3.15
CA VAL A 89 18.41 -0.47 4.21
C VAL A 89 18.00 -1.83 3.62
N LEU A 90 17.18 -1.84 2.56
CA LEU A 90 16.70 -3.06 1.91
C LEU A 90 17.82 -3.84 1.22
N LEU A 91 18.77 -3.15 0.57
CA LEU A 91 19.92 -3.77 -0.10
C LEU A 91 20.87 -4.49 0.86
N VAL A 92 21.07 -3.96 2.07
CA VAL A 92 21.84 -4.63 3.14
C VAL A 92 21.14 -5.94 3.55
N GLN A 93 19.81 -5.93 3.61
CA GLN A 93 19.00 -7.04 4.12
C GLN A 93 18.69 -8.14 3.09
N ILE A 94 18.66 -7.83 1.78
CA ILE A 94 18.43 -8.80 0.69
C ILE A 94 19.64 -9.73 0.49
N SER A 95 20.83 -9.35 0.98
CA SER A 95 22.04 -10.17 0.88
C SER A 95 21.95 -11.56 1.55
N GLU A 96 20.91 -11.79 2.38
CA GLU A 96 20.74 -13.00 3.20
C GLU A 96 19.59 -13.94 2.79
N SER A 97 18.66 -13.55 1.89
CA SER A 97 17.42 -14.31 1.65
C SER A 97 17.20 -14.56 0.15
N ASN A 98 17.56 -15.76 -0.33
CA ASN A 98 17.24 -16.20 -1.69
C ASN A 98 16.39 -17.48 -1.67
N LYS A 99 15.09 -17.33 -1.95
CA LYS A 99 14.25 -18.27 -2.72
C LYS A 99 12.91 -17.58 -3.06
N ALA A 100 12.71 -17.24 -4.33
CA ALA A 100 11.48 -16.63 -4.81
C ALA A 100 10.34 -17.67 -4.83
N LYS A 101 9.18 -17.31 -4.28
CA LYS A 101 7.91 -18.04 -4.40
C LYS A 101 6.85 -17.08 -4.90
N HIS A 102 6.04 -17.56 -5.84
CA HIS A 102 4.90 -16.84 -6.42
C HIS A 102 3.82 -16.58 -5.35
N LEU A 103 3.21 -15.39 -5.35
CA LEU A 103 2.14 -15.04 -4.42
C LEU A 103 0.91 -15.94 -4.65
N GLU A 104 0.39 -16.57 -3.60
CA GLU A 104 -0.79 -17.42 -3.67
C GLU A 104 -1.98 -16.79 -2.94
N LYS A 105 -3.14 -16.74 -3.60
CA LYS A 105 -4.42 -16.32 -3.02
C LYS A 105 -4.89 -17.43 -2.06
N GLY A 106 -5.10 -17.08 -0.79
CA GLY A 106 -5.45 -18.07 0.25
C GLY A 106 -6.90 -18.56 0.15
N LYS A 107 -7.17 -19.81 0.51
CA LYS A 107 -8.53 -20.35 0.70
C LYS A 107 -9.05 -20.04 2.12
N GLU A 108 -10.33 -19.73 2.23
CA GLU A 108 -10.98 -19.22 3.44
C GLU A 108 -11.22 -20.28 4.51
N LYS A 109 -11.04 -19.90 5.78
CA LYS A 109 -11.73 -20.47 6.95
C LYS A 109 -12.24 -19.30 7.77
N THR A 110 -13.53 -19.32 8.08
CA THR A 110 -14.27 -18.25 8.74
C THR A 110 -13.83 -18.14 10.21
N GLU A 111 -12.93 -17.21 10.51
CA GLU A 111 -12.73 -16.73 11.88
C GLU A 111 -13.18 -15.27 11.93
N ILE A 112 -14.31 -15.08 12.63
CA ILE A 112 -15.03 -13.83 12.81
C ILE A 112 -14.31 -13.02 13.89
N GLU A 113 -13.15 -12.46 13.57
CA GLU A 113 -12.70 -11.23 14.21
C GLU A 113 -12.86 -10.09 13.19
N GLU A 114 -13.35 -8.94 13.65
CA GLU A 114 -13.79 -7.81 12.84
C GLU A 114 -12.67 -7.28 11.94
N THR A 115 -12.53 -7.86 10.73
CA THR A 115 -11.69 -7.27 9.69
C THR A 115 -12.30 -5.92 9.30
N LYS A 116 -11.55 -4.85 9.61
CA LYS A 116 -11.96 -3.49 9.29
C LYS A 116 -11.58 -3.17 7.83
N PRO A 117 -12.25 -2.19 7.19
CA PRO A 117 -11.92 -1.78 5.83
C PRO A 117 -10.44 -1.40 5.65
N GLY A 118 -9.91 -1.63 4.45
CA GLY A 118 -8.51 -1.40 4.09
C GLY A 118 -7.60 -2.60 4.33
N ILE A 119 -6.35 -2.34 4.69
CA ILE A 119 -5.30 -3.34 4.92
C ILE A 119 -5.40 -3.86 6.35
N SER A 120 -5.49 -5.18 6.50
CA SER A 120 -5.34 -5.87 7.77
C SER A 120 -4.23 -6.92 7.67
N LEU A 121 -3.29 -6.89 8.60
CA LEU A 121 -2.17 -7.83 8.66
C LEU A 121 -2.35 -8.76 9.85
N GLN A 122 -2.12 -10.05 9.65
CA GLN A 122 -2.17 -11.06 10.70
C GLN A 122 -0.76 -11.54 11.04
N GLY A 123 -0.42 -11.54 12.32
CA GLY A 123 0.87 -12.05 12.78
C GLY A 123 0.92 -12.43 14.25
N TYR A 124 2.08 -12.94 14.67
CA TYR A 124 2.33 -13.33 16.05
C TYR A 124 3.00 -12.22 16.84
N CYS A 125 2.54 -12.01 18.07
CA CYS A 125 3.22 -11.17 19.05
C CYS A 125 4.39 -11.94 19.68
N THR A 126 5.57 -11.32 19.79
CA THR A 126 6.76 -11.91 20.42
C THR A 126 6.96 -11.47 21.87
N ASN A 127 6.10 -10.61 22.40
CA ASN A 127 6.18 -10.17 23.80
C ASN A 127 5.72 -11.29 24.73
N GLU A 128 6.64 -11.94 25.41
CA GLU A 128 6.35 -13.05 26.34
C GLU A 128 5.34 -12.69 27.44
N ASN A 129 5.20 -11.40 27.77
CA ASN A 129 4.24 -10.91 28.76
C ASN A 129 2.84 -10.63 28.18
N CYS A 130 2.65 -10.71 26.86
CA CYS A 130 1.36 -10.52 26.20
C CYS A 130 0.53 -11.81 26.26
N LEU A 131 -0.77 -11.69 26.56
CA LEU A 131 -1.67 -12.84 26.69
C LEU A 131 -1.76 -13.63 25.38
N VAL A 132 -1.87 -12.90 24.27
CA VAL A 132 -1.89 -13.49 22.94
C VAL A 132 -0.60 -14.27 22.65
N SER A 133 0.57 -13.70 22.98
CA SER A 133 1.86 -14.39 22.78
C SER A 133 1.92 -15.69 23.57
N LYS A 134 1.48 -15.69 24.84
CA LYS A 134 1.43 -16.90 25.69
C LYS A 134 0.50 -17.96 25.13
N GLY A 135 -0.64 -17.54 24.57
CA GLY A 135 -1.58 -18.42 23.88
C GLY A 135 -1.14 -18.84 22.47
N LYS A 136 -0.02 -18.31 21.95
CA LYS A 136 0.42 -18.46 20.55
C LYS A 136 -0.71 -18.13 19.55
N LEU A 137 -1.53 -17.15 19.88
CA LEU A 137 -2.65 -16.73 19.04
C LEU A 137 -2.16 -15.74 17.97
N LEU A 138 -2.82 -15.77 16.82
CA LEU A 138 -2.63 -14.79 15.77
C LEU A 138 -3.40 -13.51 16.10
N VAL A 139 -2.87 -12.36 15.71
CA VAL A 139 -3.50 -11.07 15.96
C VAL A 139 -3.61 -10.28 14.67
N TRP A 140 -4.78 -9.66 14.49
CA TRP A 140 -5.03 -8.71 13.42
C TRP A 140 -4.59 -7.30 13.80
N VAL A 141 -3.81 -6.68 12.91
CA VAL A 141 -3.46 -5.26 12.94
C VAL A 141 -4.08 -4.60 11.72
N ASN A 142 -5.04 -3.70 11.93
CA ASN A 142 -5.65 -2.94 10.84
C ASN A 142 -4.90 -1.63 10.63
N LEU A 143 -4.53 -1.37 9.38
CA LEU A 143 -3.84 -0.15 8.94
C LEU A 143 -4.77 0.79 8.16
N GLY A 144 -6.00 0.38 7.86
CA GLY A 144 -6.95 1.17 7.09
C GLY A 144 -6.54 1.32 5.62
N PHE A 145 -6.96 2.41 5.00
CA PHE A 145 -6.66 2.74 3.60
C PHE A 145 -5.34 3.49 3.52
N ASP A 146 -4.25 2.75 3.41
CA ASP A 146 -2.89 3.28 3.43
C ASP A 146 -1.98 2.55 2.43
N SER A 147 -0.74 3.02 2.34
CA SER A 147 0.37 2.38 1.66
C SER A 147 1.41 1.97 2.69
N ILE A 148 1.64 0.66 2.84
CA ILE A 148 2.68 0.13 3.72
C ILE A 148 3.72 -0.66 2.94
N ILE A 149 4.96 -0.49 3.37
CA ILE A 149 6.09 -1.28 2.92
C ILE A 149 6.68 -1.99 4.14
N PHE A 150 6.89 -3.30 4.05
CA PHE A 150 7.46 -4.07 5.15
C PHE A 150 8.27 -5.28 4.68
N VAL A 151 9.18 -5.75 5.54
CA VAL A 151 9.88 -7.03 5.36
C VAL A 151 9.32 -8.00 6.39
N SER A 152 8.68 -9.08 5.92
CA SER A 152 8.10 -10.07 6.83
C SER A 152 9.19 -10.71 7.70
N GLY A 153 8.96 -10.74 9.02
CA GLY A 153 9.92 -11.23 10.02
C GLY A 153 10.89 -10.18 10.56
N LYS A 154 11.01 -9.00 9.94
CA LYS A 154 11.89 -7.91 10.41
C LYS A 154 11.11 -6.68 10.86
N THR A 155 10.02 -6.32 10.17
CA THR A 155 9.20 -5.16 10.54
C THR A 155 8.41 -5.45 11.82
N LEU A 156 8.44 -4.50 12.76
CA LEU A 156 7.70 -4.57 14.02
C LEU A 156 6.40 -3.77 13.90
N LEU A 157 5.27 -4.41 14.15
CA LEU A 157 3.96 -3.77 14.27
C LEU A 157 3.47 -3.75 15.72
N ASN A 158 2.69 -2.73 16.05
CA ASN A 158 2.07 -2.60 17.37
C ASN A 158 1.02 -3.70 17.59
N CYS A 159 1.25 -4.53 18.59
CA CYS A 159 0.28 -5.52 19.04
C CYS A 159 -0.93 -4.80 19.68
N PRO A 160 -2.16 -5.02 19.21
CA PRO A 160 -3.33 -4.37 19.80
C PRO A 160 -3.63 -4.84 21.23
N ASP A 161 -3.15 -6.02 21.65
CA ASP A 161 -3.31 -6.52 23.03
C ASP A 161 -2.35 -5.81 23.99
N CYS A 162 -1.03 -5.95 23.78
CA CYS A 162 -0.04 -5.39 24.69
C CYS A 162 0.44 -3.96 24.34
N LYS A 163 -0.02 -3.38 23.22
CA LYS A 163 0.31 -2.04 22.70
C LYS A 163 1.80 -1.81 22.38
N ARG A 164 2.63 -2.86 22.39
CA ARG A 164 4.06 -2.80 22.07
C ARG A 164 4.32 -3.19 20.62
N SER A 165 5.36 -2.63 20.03
CA SER A 165 5.81 -2.98 18.67
C SER A 165 6.53 -4.32 18.68
N THR A 166 5.76 -5.40 18.62
CA THR A 166 6.22 -6.78 18.92
C THR A 166 5.64 -7.81 17.97
N ILE A 167 4.86 -7.41 16.96
CA ILE A 167 4.43 -8.32 15.90
C ILE A 167 5.47 -8.31 14.80
N THR A 168 6.18 -9.42 14.61
CA THR A 168 7.24 -9.58 13.58
C THR A 168 6.86 -10.58 12.49
N SER A 169 6.25 -11.70 12.88
CA SER A 169 5.92 -12.81 11.99
C SER A 169 4.55 -12.59 11.35
N ILE A 170 4.50 -11.71 10.34
CA ILE A 170 3.31 -11.48 9.54
C ILE A 170 3.14 -12.66 8.57
N VAL A 171 2.02 -13.36 8.68
CA VAL A 171 1.72 -14.57 7.91
C VAL A 171 0.61 -14.38 6.89
N LYS A 172 -0.22 -13.34 7.06
CA LYS A 172 -1.37 -13.08 6.19
C LYS A 172 -1.62 -11.59 6.03
N ALA A 173 -2.01 -11.18 4.84
CA ALA A 173 -2.61 -9.89 4.57
C ALA A 173 -4.06 -10.08 4.12
N MET A 174 -4.93 -9.17 4.50
CA MET A 174 -6.34 -9.16 4.19
C MET A 174 -6.71 -7.76 3.74
N PHE A 175 -7.23 -7.66 2.53
CA PHE A 175 -7.83 -6.44 2.02
C PHE A 175 -9.34 -6.57 2.10
N TYR A 176 -9.99 -5.54 2.62
CA TYR A 176 -11.44 -5.53 2.81
C TYR A 176 -12.03 -4.19 2.35
N ASN A 177 -13.08 -4.23 1.53
CA ASN A 177 -13.75 -3.04 0.98
C ASN A 177 -12.77 -2.02 0.36
N SER A 178 -11.76 -2.51 -0.36
CA SER A 178 -10.72 -1.66 -0.94
C SER A 178 -10.32 -2.10 -2.34
N GLU A 179 -10.15 -1.14 -3.24
CA GLU A 179 -9.25 -1.33 -4.37
C GLU A 179 -7.83 -1.38 -3.81
N HIS A 180 -7.08 -2.41 -4.18
CA HIS A 180 -5.78 -2.65 -3.59
C HIS A 180 -4.76 -3.16 -4.58
N SER A 181 -3.49 -3.01 -4.19
CA SER A 181 -2.38 -3.67 -4.83
C SER A 181 -1.45 -4.31 -3.81
N ILE A 182 -0.92 -5.48 -4.13
CA ILE A 182 0.12 -6.15 -3.34
C ILE A 182 1.24 -6.61 -4.28
N CYS A 183 2.47 -6.34 -3.88
CA CYS A 183 3.68 -6.73 -4.60
C CYS A 183 4.65 -7.38 -3.62
N ALA A 184 5.18 -8.57 -3.93
CA ALA A 184 6.27 -9.18 -3.18
C ALA A 184 7.60 -9.01 -3.91
N SER A 185 8.71 -8.97 -3.18
CA SER A 185 10.05 -9.00 -3.78
C SER A 185 10.25 -10.28 -4.57
N GLY A 186 10.38 -10.14 -5.89
CA GLY A 186 10.50 -11.26 -6.82
C GLY A 186 9.37 -11.33 -7.84
N ASP A 187 8.25 -10.66 -7.59
CA ASP A 187 7.18 -10.49 -8.56
C ASP A 187 7.53 -9.36 -9.54
N SER A 188 7.29 -9.58 -10.83
CA SER A 188 7.50 -8.55 -11.86
C SER A 188 6.34 -7.57 -11.97
N ILE A 189 5.14 -7.96 -11.50
CA ILE A 189 3.92 -7.17 -11.63
C ILE A 189 3.13 -7.26 -10.32
N PRO A 190 2.70 -6.13 -9.73
CA PRO A 190 1.84 -6.14 -8.56
C PRO A 190 0.46 -6.74 -8.90
N VAL A 191 -0.06 -7.57 -8.00
CA VAL A 191 -1.45 -8.04 -8.08
C VAL A 191 -2.36 -6.86 -7.72
N LYS A 192 -3.32 -6.55 -8.60
CA LYS A 192 -4.35 -5.52 -8.38
C LYS A 192 -5.73 -6.19 -8.37
N ASP A 193 -6.56 -5.84 -7.41
CA ASP A 193 -7.91 -6.40 -7.24
C ASP A 193 -8.79 -5.35 -6.52
N ASN A 194 -10.11 -5.47 -6.66
CA ASN A 194 -11.12 -4.62 -6.01
C ASN A 194 -12.28 -5.43 -5.43
N ASN A 195 -12.13 -6.75 -5.35
CA ASN A 195 -13.08 -7.62 -4.68
C ASN A 195 -13.28 -7.22 -3.21
N TYR A 196 -14.47 -7.52 -2.69
CA TYR A 196 -14.89 -7.23 -1.32
C TYR A 196 -13.88 -7.67 -0.25
N GLN A 197 -13.34 -8.87 -0.42
CA GLN A 197 -12.43 -9.52 0.53
C GLN A 197 -11.34 -10.27 -0.22
N CYS A 198 -10.08 -9.94 0.04
CA CYS A 198 -8.93 -10.57 -0.60
C CYS A 198 -7.86 -10.98 0.43
N PRO A 199 -7.76 -12.29 0.75
CA PRO A 199 -6.68 -12.81 1.58
C PRO A 199 -5.44 -13.18 0.75
N TYR A 200 -4.28 -12.79 1.24
CA TYR A 200 -2.97 -13.15 0.68
C TYR A 200 -2.09 -13.80 1.76
N SER A 201 -1.42 -14.88 1.39
CA SER A 201 -0.41 -15.49 2.24
C SER A 201 0.89 -14.67 2.17
N ILE A 202 1.46 -14.36 3.33
CA ILE A 202 2.72 -13.61 3.43
C ILE A 202 3.85 -14.59 3.77
N THR A 203 4.88 -14.60 2.94
CA THR A 203 6.06 -15.44 3.13
C THR A 203 7.10 -14.68 3.93
N SER A 204 7.58 -15.27 5.01
CA SER A 204 8.64 -14.69 5.85
C SER A 204 9.91 -14.43 5.04
N GLY A 205 10.59 -13.31 5.33
CA GLY A 205 11.85 -12.94 4.70
C GLY A 205 11.72 -12.29 3.31
N LEU A 206 10.49 -12.14 2.78
CA LEU A 206 10.23 -11.34 1.60
C LEU A 206 9.84 -9.91 1.98
N PHE A 207 10.13 -9.00 1.06
CA PHE A 207 9.67 -7.62 1.10
C PHE A 207 8.30 -7.53 0.43
N TYR A 208 7.45 -6.67 0.97
CA TYR A 208 6.09 -6.45 0.49
C TYR A 208 5.77 -4.97 0.43
N GLU A 209 5.12 -4.57 -0.67
CA GLU A 209 4.47 -3.28 -0.83
C GLU A 209 2.96 -3.52 -0.97
N LEU A 210 2.17 -2.94 -0.07
CA LEU A 210 0.73 -3.05 -0.05
C LEU A 210 0.13 -1.65 -0.13
N LYS A 211 -0.92 -1.50 -0.95
CA LYS A 211 -1.68 -0.26 -1.06
C LYS A 211 -3.16 -0.59 -1.03
N ALA A 212 -3.93 0.17 -0.27
CA ALA A 212 -5.39 0.10 -0.28
C ALA A 212 -5.99 1.48 -0.36
N LYS A 213 -7.02 1.63 -1.19
CA LYS A 213 -7.79 2.87 -1.35
C LYS A 213 -9.27 2.53 -1.55
N ILE A 214 -10.13 3.48 -1.22
CA ILE A 214 -11.55 3.41 -1.60
C ILE A 214 -11.73 4.24 -2.87
N ARG A 215 -12.47 3.70 -3.83
CA ARG A 215 -12.91 4.44 -5.01
C ARG A 215 -14.39 4.21 -5.26
N GLN A 216 -15.08 5.25 -5.74
CA GLN A 216 -16.48 5.14 -6.13
C GLN A 216 -16.64 4.53 -7.53
N HIS A 217 -15.62 4.64 -8.37
CA HIS A 217 -15.63 4.32 -9.80
C HIS A 217 -16.68 5.08 -10.62
N ALA A 218 -17.06 6.28 -10.18
CA ALA A 218 -17.92 7.13 -10.96
C ALA A 218 -17.18 7.66 -12.21
N LYS A 219 -17.87 7.73 -13.34
CA LYS A 219 -17.33 8.26 -14.62
C LYS A 219 -17.58 9.76 -14.78
N SER A 220 -18.65 10.25 -14.19
CA SER A 220 -19.02 11.66 -14.12
C SER A 220 -19.92 11.91 -12.90
N ILE A 221 -20.30 13.17 -12.69
CA ILE A 221 -21.23 13.56 -11.62
C ILE A 221 -22.63 13.03 -11.91
N GLU A 222 -23.04 13.01 -13.18
CA GLU A 222 -24.32 12.46 -13.63
C GLU A 222 -24.40 10.96 -13.33
N ASP A 223 -23.33 10.22 -13.66
CA ASP A 223 -23.21 8.79 -13.31
C ASP A 223 -23.26 8.57 -11.79
N LEU A 224 -22.56 9.41 -11.01
CA LEU A 224 -22.62 9.33 -9.55
C LEU A 224 -24.05 9.56 -9.01
N ARG A 225 -24.79 10.51 -9.59
CA ARG A 225 -26.18 10.78 -9.21
C ARG A 225 -27.10 9.64 -9.56
N GLU A 226 -27.01 9.13 -10.78
CA GLU A 226 -27.82 8.02 -11.25
C GLU A 226 -27.63 6.79 -10.34
N ARG A 227 -26.38 6.46 -10.02
CA ARG A 227 -26.04 5.35 -9.11
C ARG A 227 -26.54 5.60 -7.69
N SER A 228 -26.47 6.84 -7.22
CA SER A 228 -27.01 7.21 -5.90
C SER A 228 -28.54 7.09 -5.85
N GLU A 229 -29.23 7.45 -6.92
CA GLU A 229 -30.68 7.35 -7.04
C GLU A 229 -31.12 5.88 -7.12
N TYR A 230 -30.40 5.07 -7.89
CA TYR A 230 -30.60 3.63 -7.93
C TYR A 230 -30.40 3.00 -6.54
N ALA A 231 -29.31 3.35 -5.84
CA ALA A 231 -29.04 2.87 -4.49
C ALA A 231 -30.12 3.27 -3.47
N MET A 232 -30.61 4.52 -3.49
CA MET A 232 -31.71 4.94 -2.61
C MET A 232 -33.03 4.21 -2.87
N ASN A 233 -33.18 3.62 -4.05
CA ASN A 233 -34.37 2.86 -4.44
C ASN A 233 -34.14 1.34 -4.38
N SER A 234 -32.96 0.90 -3.93
CA SER A 234 -32.60 -0.50 -3.80
C SER A 234 -33.44 -1.20 -2.71
N ILE A 235 -33.51 -2.53 -2.79
CA ILE A 235 -34.28 -3.31 -1.82
C ILE A 235 -33.65 -3.22 -0.43
N GLU A 236 -32.32 -3.14 -0.36
CA GLU A 236 -31.56 -3.06 0.89
C GLU A 236 -31.90 -1.77 1.65
N ILE A 237 -31.91 -0.61 0.97
CA ILE A 237 -32.32 0.66 1.59
C ILE A 237 -33.81 0.64 1.97
N LYS A 238 -34.68 0.04 1.14
CA LYS A 238 -36.11 -0.10 1.48
C LYS A 238 -36.32 -0.97 2.72
N ASN A 239 -35.61 -2.10 2.83
CA ASN A 239 -35.65 -2.99 3.98
C ASN A 239 -35.13 -2.27 5.22
N PHE A 240 -34.01 -1.56 5.10
CA PHE A 240 -33.46 -0.77 6.19
C PHE A 240 -34.44 0.30 6.71
N VAL A 241 -35.07 1.06 5.81
CA VAL A 241 -36.10 2.04 6.18
C VAL A 241 -37.29 1.38 6.86
N THR A 242 -37.75 0.24 6.33
CA THR A 242 -38.85 -0.53 6.92
C THR A 242 -38.50 -1.00 8.33
N GLU A 243 -37.27 -1.46 8.55
CA GLU A 243 -36.79 -1.90 9.86
C GLU A 243 -36.76 -0.74 10.85
N LEU A 244 -36.21 0.41 10.46
CA LEU A 244 -36.22 1.62 11.29
C LEU A 244 -37.63 2.04 11.69
N GLN A 245 -38.58 1.97 10.76
CA GLN A 245 -39.99 2.32 11.01
C GLN A 245 -40.67 1.38 12.02
N LYS A 246 -40.26 0.11 12.13
CA LYS A 246 -40.77 -0.81 13.18
C LYS A 246 -40.43 -0.32 14.59
N TYR A 247 -39.33 0.43 14.73
CA TYR A 247 -38.91 1.06 15.98
C TYR A 247 -39.43 2.50 16.13
N GLU A 248 -40.48 2.87 15.38
CA GLU A 248 -41.11 4.20 15.39
C GLU A 248 -40.15 5.34 14.98
N ILE A 249 -39.04 5.01 14.31
CA ILE A 249 -38.10 5.99 13.77
C ILE A 249 -38.64 6.52 12.44
N THR A 250 -38.93 7.82 12.41
CA THR A 250 -39.38 8.48 11.18
C THR A 250 -38.20 8.74 10.24
N VAL A 251 -38.16 8.03 9.11
CA VAL A 251 -37.18 8.29 8.05
C VAL A 251 -37.76 9.30 7.05
N VAL A 252 -37.17 10.49 7.00
CA VAL A 252 -37.54 11.51 6.00
C VAL A 252 -36.85 11.18 4.68
N LYS A 253 -37.61 10.65 3.71
CA LYS A 253 -37.13 10.46 2.34
C LYS A 253 -37.34 11.75 1.55
N PRO A 254 -36.28 12.45 1.11
CA PRO A 254 -36.45 13.60 0.24
C PRO A 254 -37.06 13.15 -1.10
N PRO A 255 -37.89 14.00 -1.75
CA PRO A 255 -38.55 13.65 -3.00
C PRO A 255 -37.56 13.45 -4.17
N SER A 256 -36.35 13.99 -4.06
CA SER A 256 -35.27 13.82 -5.02
C SER A 256 -33.91 13.98 -4.34
N LEU A 257 -32.85 13.55 -5.04
CA LEU A 257 -31.47 13.84 -4.65
C LEU A 257 -31.22 15.35 -4.58
N LYS A 258 -30.26 15.75 -3.74
CA LYS A 258 -29.76 17.14 -3.70
C LYS A 258 -29.35 17.61 -5.11
N GLY A 259 -29.59 18.89 -5.41
CA GLY A 259 -29.23 19.49 -6.70
C GLY A 259 -27.73 19.42 -7.02
N ASN A 260 -27.37 19.54 -8.30
CA ASN A 260 -25.99 19.44 -8.79
C ASN A 260 -25.06 20.44 -8.11
N GLU A 261 -25.52 21.67 -7.91
CA GLU A 261 -24.75 22.75 -7.27
C GLU A 261 -24.26 22.33 -5.88
N ARG A 262 -25.17 21.85 -5.03
CA ARG A 262 -24.82 21.41 -3.67
C ARG A 262 -23.96 20.14 -3.64
N LEU A 263 -24.13 19.25 -4.62
CA LEU A 263 -23.28 18.06 -4.76
C LEU A 263 -21.85 18.46 -5.17
N LEU A 264 -21.72 19.36 -6.12
CA LEU A 264 -20.45 19.93 -6.58
C LEU A 264 -19.72 20.67 -5.48
N GLU A 265 -20.40 21.56 -4.75
CA GLU A 265 -19.86 22.27 -3.59
C GLU A 265 -19.28 21.28 -2.57
N LYS A 266 -20.03 20.20 -2.29
CA LYS A 266 -19.60 19.17 -1.35
C LYS A 266 -18.40 18.39 -1.87
N ILE A 267 -18.39 17.99 -3.15
CA ILE A 267 -17.25 17.29 -3.75
C ILE A 267 -16.00 18.17 -3.74
N GLN A 268 -16.17 19.47 -4.01
CA GLN A 268 -15.08 20.42 -3.96
C GLN A 268 -14.53 20.60 -2.54
N ALA A 269 -15.41 20.79 -1.55
CA ALA A 269 -15.03 21.03 -0.17
C ALA A 269 -14.44 19.79 0.52
N ASP A 270 -15.06 18.63 0.33
CA ASP A 270 -14.72 17.41 1.07
C ASP A 270 -13.66 16.57 0.34
N TYR A 271 -13.60 16.64 -0.99
CA TYR A 271 -12.78 15.74 -1.83
C TYR A 271 -11.89 16.48 -2.84
N GLY A 272 -11.76 17.81 -2.73
CA GLY A 272 -10.90 18.60 -3.61
C GLY A 272 -11.31 18.58 -5.08
N GLY A 273 -12.57 18.29 -5.37
CA GLY A 273 -13.11 18.19 -6.73
C GLY A 273 -13.08 16.77 -7.31
N ASP A 274 -12.50 15.80 -6.61
CA ASP A 274 -12.43 14.42 -7.08
C ASP A 274 -13.71 13.65 -6.70
N PHE A 275 -14.65 13.61 -7.65
CA PHE A 275 -15.91 12.87 -7.51
C PHE A 275 -15.73 11.35 -7.45
N ASN A 276 -14.51 10.83 -7.66
CA ASN A 276 -14.22 9.40 -7.58
C ASN A 276 -13.71 8.98 -6.19
N GLN A 277 -13.52 9.93 -5.27
CA GLN A 277 -13.19 9.62 -3.87
C GLN A 277 -14.44 9.27 -3.07
N ALA A 278 -14.24 8.40 -2.08
CA ALA A 278 -15.26 8.05 -1.12
C ALA A 278 -14.98 8.73 0.23
N ASP A 279 -16.03 8.81 1.05
CA ASP A 279 -15.97 9.36 2.40
C ASP A 279 -15.01 8.56 3.29
N ASN A 280 -14.75 9.08 4.50
CA ASN A 280 -13.75 8.49 5.38
C ASN A 280 -14.07 7.03 5.79
N PRO A 281 -13.03 6.21 6.09
CA PRO A 281 -13.17 4.81 6.51
C PRO A 281 -14.25 4.55 7.58
N THR A 282 -14.36 5.46 8.56
CA THR A 282 -15.29 5.31 9.68
C THR A 282 -16.74 5.32 9.22
N LYS A 283 -17.13 6.27 8.37
CA LYS A 283 -18.50 6.36 7.86
C LYS A 283 -18.86 5.17 6.99
N LEU A 284 -17.93 4.68 6.17
CA LEU A 284 -18.14 3.47 5.38
C LEU A 284 -18.36 2.25 6.29
N GLN A 285 -17.53 2.09 7.32
CA GLN A 285 -17.67 0.99 8.27
C GLN A 285 -19.02 1.06 9.01
N THR A 286 -19.44 2.24 9.47
CA THR A 286 -20.74 2.43 10.10
C THR A 286 -21.88 2.09 9.14
N ALA A 287 -21.84 2.58 7.89
CA ALA A 287 -22.87 2.31 6.90
C ALA A 287 -22.99 0.80 6.62
N VAL A 288 -21.87 0.11 6.37
CA VAL A 288 -21.87 -1.34 6.14
C VAL A 288 -22.39 -2.11 7.34
N ALA A 289 -21.97 -1.75 8.56
CA ALA A 289 -22.41 -2.43 9.78
C ALA A 289 -23.91 -2.25 10.04
N VAL A 290 -24.46 -1.07 9.73
CA VAL A 290 -25.88 -0.77 9.85
C VAL A 290 -26.69 -1.56 8.82
N MET A 291 -26.25 -1.58 7.56
CA MET A 291 -26.94 -2.30 6.50
C MET A 291 -26.98 -3.82 6.76
N LYS A 292 -25.87 -4.43 7.20
CA LYS A 292 -25.82 -5.86 7.53
C LYS A 292 -26.74 -6.28 8.68
N LYS A 293 -27.11 -5.35 9.58
CA LYS A 293 -28.04 -5.63 10.68
C LYS A 293 -29.50 -5.57 10.24
N ALA A 294 -29.76 -5.02 9.06
CA ALA A 294 -31.10 -4.84 8.52
C ALA A 294 -31.47 -5.85 7.42
N GLU A 295 -30.52 -6.72 7.04
CA GLU A 295 -30.76 -7.95 6.27
C GLU A 295 -31.32 -9.05 7.18
#